data_AF-A0A0N1BGE4-F1
#
_entry.id   AF-A0A0N1BGE4-F1
#
_cell.length_a   1.000
_cell.length_b   1.000
_cell.length_c   1.000
_cell.angle_alpha   90.00
_cell.angle_beta   90.00
_cell.angle_gamma   90.00
#
_symmetry.space_group_name_H-M   'P 1'
#
loop_
_entity.id
_entity.type
_entity.pdbx_description
1 polymer ?
#
loop_
_entity_poly.entity_id
_entity_poly.type
_entity_poly.pdbx_seq_one_letter_code
_entity_poly.pdbx_strand_id
1 'polypeptide(L)'
;MADRQFALDLTALAQLRTVLTQHAADEARRAADHAAHCRTTLAAAEHLSEASLAAWAAHLAGPRFDPAIGHLLAADAVSLDRELARRRAEHDRSNAEATTRQSRFERAIAEEKVGKALLISARRRAERERDERRLSVTGDLVTSRWVQR
;
A
#
# COMPACT_ATOMS: atom_id res chain seq x y z
N MET A 1 25.35 31.26 3.48
CA MET A 1 25.22 29.97 4.19
C MET A 1 23.83 29.35 4.07
N ALA A 2 22.74 30.13 3.98
CA ALA A 2 21.36 29.64 3.85
C ALA A 2 21.11 28.68 2.66
N ASP A 3 21.68 28.95 1.47
CA ASP A 3 21.44 28.13 0.26
C ASP A 3 21.98 26.70 0.35
N ARG A 4 23.04 26.46 1.13
CA ARG A 4 23.60 25.10 1.34
C ARG A 4 22.74 24.29 2.31
N GLN A 5 22.23 24.93 3.36
CA GLN A 5 21.36 24.29 4.35
C GLN A 5 20.05 23.85 3.68
N PHE A 6 19.44 24.73 2.90
CA PHE A 6 18.19 24.45 2.19
C PHE A 6 18.29 23.27 1.20
N ALA A 7 19.41 23.15 0.48
CA ALA A 7 19.65 22.02 -0.43
C ALA A 7 19.86 20.69 0.31
N LEU A 8 20.49 20.70 1.48
CA LEU A 8 20.63 19.53 2.34
C LEU A 8 19.28 19.10 2.91
N ASP A 9 18.47 20.04 3.39
CA ASP A 9 17.14 19.79 3.95
C ASP A 9 16.20 19.16 2.89
N LEU A 10 16.24 19.69 1.67
CA LEU A 10 15.50 19.16 0.53
C LEU A 10 15.93 17.74 0.13
N THR A 11 17.23 17.45 0.18
CA THR A 11 17.76 16.11 -0.13
C THR A 11 17.37 15.11 0.96
N ALA A 12 17.44 15.50 2.23
CA ALA A 12 17.01 14.67 3.35
C ALA A 12 15.50 14.36 3.28
N LEU A 13 14.67 15.36 2.95
CA LEU A 13 13.23 15.15 2.71
C LEU A 13 12.97 14.22 1.52
N ALA A 14 13.79 14.27 0.48
CA ALA A 14 13.69 13.36 -0.66
C ALA A 14 13.94 11.91 -0.24
N GLN A 15 15.02 11.69 0.52
CA GLN A 15 15.39 10.37 1.03
C GLN A 15 14.31 9.81 1.97
N LEU A 16 13.82 10.63 2.91
CA LEU A 16 12.76 10.25 3.82
C LEU A 16 11.49 9.84 3.06
N ARG A 17 11.09 10.59 2.02
CA ARG A 17 9.94 10.23 1.19
C ARG A 17 10.13 8.90 0.48
N THR A 18 11.29 8.64 -0.12
CA THR A 18 11.56 7.35 -0.74
C THR A 18 11.45 6.20 0.25
N VAL A 19 11.97 6.36 1.48
CA VAL A 19 11.83 5.36 2.54
C VAL A 19 10.35 5.15 2.92
N LEU A 20 9.58 6.23 3.07
CA LEU A 20 8.15 6.15 3.38
C LEU A 20 7.33 5.52 2.26
N THR A 21 7.63 5.82 0.99
CA THR A 21 6.99 5.17 -0.16
C THR A 21 7.29 3.68 -0.18
N GLN A 22 8.55 3.29 0.06
CA GLN A 22 8.93 1.88 0.11
C GLN A 22 8.23 1.16 1.27
N HIS A 23 8.17 1.79 2.44
CA HIS A 23 7.45 1.25 3.58
C HIS A 23 5.96 1.04 3.27
N ALA A 24 5.31 2.03 2.66
CA ALA A 24 3.91 1.92 2.23
C ALA A 24 3.71 0.81 1.17
N ALA A 25 4.67 0.61 0.27
CA ALA A 25 4.66 -0.49 -0.69
C ALA A 25 4.70 -1.85 0.01
N ASP A 26 5.59 -2.00 0.98
CA ASP A 26 5.76 -3.25 1.73
C ASP A 26 4.51 -3.56 2.58
N GLU A 27 3.88 -2.54 3.17
CA GLU A 27 2.61 -2.69 3.90
C GLU A 27 1.46 -3.08 2.97
N ALA A 28 1.33 -2.42 1.82
CA ALA A 28 0.31 -2.75 0.83
C ALA A 28 0.46 -4.18 0.32
N ARG A 29 1.70 -4.62 0.05
CA ARG A 29 1.99 -5.99 -0.37
C ARG A 29 1.63 -7.01 0.71
N ARG A 30 2.04 -6.78 1.97
CA ARG A 30 1.69 -7.68 3.08
C ARG A 30 0.17 -7.80 3.28
N ALA A 31 -0.55 -6.67 3.17
CA ALA A 31 -2.00 -6.68 3.28
C ALA A 31 -2.66 -7.42 2.11
N ALA A 32 -2.15 -7.26 0.89
CA ALA A 32 -2.63 -8.00 -0.29
C ALA A 32 -2.37 -9.52 -0.17
N ASP A 33 -1.18 -9.91 0.29
CA ASP A 33 -0.82 -11.32 0.51
C ASP A 33 -1.73 -11.94 1.60
N HIS A 34 -2.00 -11.20 2.67
CA HIS A 34 -2.93 -11.64 3.72
C HIS A 34 -4.36 -11.77 3.20
N ALA A 35 -4.87 -10.80 2.46
CA ALA A 35 -6.20 -10.87 1.84
C ALA A 35 -6.32 -12.04 0.86
N ALA A 36 -5.26 -12.32 0.08
CA ALA A 36 -5.22 -13.47 -0.80
C ALA A 36 -5.29 -14.80 -0.02
N HIS A 37 -4.61 -14.89 1.12
CA HIS A 37 -4.69 -16.05 2.02
C HIS A 37 -6.08 -16.20 2.67
N CYS A 38 -6.70 -15.11 3.12
CA CYS A 38 -8.07 -15.15 3.63
C CYS A 38 -9.05 -15.63 2.57
N ARG A 39 -8.86 -15.23 1.31
CA ARG A 39 -9.70 -15.68 0.18
C ARG A 39 -9.57 -17.18 -0.08
N THR A 40 -8.34 -17.71 -0.08
CA THR A 40 -8.13 -19.16 -0.32
C THR A 40 -8.69 -20.00 0.82
N THR A 41 -8.50 -19.57 2.07
CA THR A 41 -9.05 -20.26 3.24
C THR A 41 -10.58 -20.18 3.30
N LEU A 42 -11.19 -19.05 2.90
CA LEU A 42 -12.64 -18.93 2.77
C LEU A 42 -13.18 -19.89 1.71
N ALA A 43 -12.59 -19.94 0.52
CA ALA A 43 -13.03 -20.85 -0.55
C ALA A 43 -12.95 -22.32 -0.11
N ALA A 44 -11.89 -22.71 0.61
CA ALA A 44 -11.80 -24.05 1.18
C ALA A 44 -12.90 -24.33 2.22
N ALA A 45 -13.22 -23.36 3.08
CA ALA A 45 -14.30 -23.49 4.05
C ALA A 45 -15.68 -23.59 3.37
N GLU A 46 -15.91 -22.85 2.28
CA GLU A 46 -17.14 -22.93 1.48
C GLU A 46 -17.32 -24.34 0.90
N HIS A 47 -16.27 -24.89 0.28
CA HIS A 47 -16.30 -26.25 -0.24
C HIS A 47 -16.55 -27.31 0.84
N LEU A 48 -15.94 -27.18 2.01
CA LEU A 48 -16.17 -28.10 3.13
C LEU A 48 -17.60 -28.01 3.67
N SER A 49 -18.13 -26.79 3.79
CA SER A 49 -19.52 -26.57 4.22
C SER A 49 -20.52 -27.17 3.23
N GLU A 50 -20.30 -26.97 1.93
CA GLU A 50 -21.13 -27.58 0.87
C GLU A 50 -21.08 -29.11 0.91
N ALA A 51 -19.89 -29.70 1.07
CA ALA A 51 -19.72 -31.14 1.15
C ALA A 51 -20.41 -31.74 2.39
N SER A 52 -20.32 -31.08 3.55
CA SER A 52 -20.98 -31.53 4.78
C SER A 52 -22.50 -31.46 4.66
N LEU A 53 -23.04 -30.38 4.08
CA LEU A 53 -24.47 -30.26 3.81
C LEU A 53 -24.97 -31.31 2.80
N ALA A 54 -24.19 -31.59 1.75
CA ALA A 54 -24.51 -32.64 0.79
C ALA A 54 -24.52 -34.03 1.43
N ALA A 55 -23.55 -34.34 2.30
CA ALA A 55 -23.51 -35.59 3.06
C ALA A 55 -24.71 -35.73 3.99
N TRP A 56 -25.08 -34.66 4.70
CA TRP A 56 -26.27 -34.65 5.54
C TRP A 56 -27.55 -34.85 4.74
N ALA A 57 -27.72 -34.16 3.61
CA ALA A 57 -28.87 -34.32 2.74
C ALA A 57 -28.97 -35.74 2.15
N ALA A 58 -27.84 -36.31 1.71
CA ALA A 58 -27.77 -37.68 1.21
C ALA A 58 -28.14 -38.70 2.30
N HIS A 59 -27.71 -38.47 3.55
CA HIS A 59 -28.07 -39.31 4.69
C HIS A 59 -29.58 -39.26 4.99
N LEU A 60 -30.19 -38.07 4.95
CA LEU A 60 -31.63 -37.90 5.16
C LEU A 60 -32.48 -38.55 4.05
N ALA A 61 -32.00 -38.54 2.81
CA ALA A 61 -32.69 -39.15 1.67
C ALA A 61 -32.41 -40.66 1.52
N GLY A 62 -31.49 -41.21 2.31
CA GLY A 62 -30.99 -42.57 2.17
C GLY A 62 -31.97 -43.65 2.69
N PRO A 63 -31.96 -44.86 2.10
CA PRO A 63 -32.81 -45.97 2.55
C PRO A 63 -32.40 -46.57 3.90
N ARG A 64 -31.23 -46.19 4.43
CA ARG A 64 -30.68 -46.62 5.72
C ARG A 64 -30.45 -45.42 6.63
N PHE A 65 -31.52 -44.67 6.89
CA PHE A 65 -31.48 -43.55 7.80
C PHE A 65 -31.13 -43.99 9.22
N ASP A 66 -30.11 -43.37 9.80
CA ASP A 66 -29.74 -43.50 11.20
C ASP A 66 -29.84 -42.12 11.87
N PRO A 67 -30.77 -41.92 12.84
CA PRO A 67 -30.91 -40.66 13.55
C PRO A 67 -29.63 -40.19 14.25
N ALA A 68 -28.83 -41.09 14.82
CA ALA A 68 -27.62 -40.72 15.54
C ALA A 68 -26.55 -40.13 14.59
N ILE A 69 -26.35 -40.77 13.43
CA ILE A 69 -25.48 -40.26 12.37
C ILE A 69 -26.03 -38.93 11.82
N GLY A 70 -27.35 -38.82 11.66
CA GLY A 70 -28.00 -37.60 11.19
C GLY A 70 -27.77 -36.40 12.13
N HIS A 71 -27.82 -36.63 13.45
CA HIS A 71 -27.53 -35.60 14.44
C HIS A 71 -26.05 -35.17 14.43
N LEU A 72 -25.12 -36.11 14.24
CA LEU A 72 -23.69 -35.79 14.12
C LEU A 72 -23.40 -34.93 12.89
N LEU A 73 -23.95 -35.30 11.73
CA LEU A 73 -23.80 -34.52 10.49
C LEU A 73 -24.43 -33.12 10.59
N ALA A 74 -25.59 -33.01 11.25
CA ALA A 74 -26.22 -31.70 11.50
C ALA A 74 -25.35 -30.83 12.42
N ALA A 75 -24.75 -31.41 13.47
CA ALA A 75 -23.87 -30.68 14.39
C ALA A 75 -22.57 -30.22 13.70
N ASP A 76 -22.01 -31.04 12.80
CA ASP A 76 -20.86 -30.69 11.96
C ASP A 76 -21.21 -29.52 11.02
N ALA A 77 -22.34 -29.61 10.31
CA ALA A 77 -22.81 -28.54 9.42
C ALA A 77 -22.99 -27.20 10.14
N VAL A 78 -23.59 -27.19 11.34
CA VAL A 78 -23.73 -25.97 12.16
C VAL A 78 -22.38 -25.43 12.61
N SER A 79 -21.41 -26.30 12.91
CA SER A 79 -20.07 -25.90 13.30
C SER A 79 -19.30 -25.28 12.13
N LEU A 80 -19.43 -25.87 10.94
CA LEU A 80 -18.85 -25.34 9.70
C LEU A 80 -19.48 -24.02 9.28
N ASP A 81 -20.79 -23.83 9.44
CA ASP A 81 -21.47 -22.57 9.12
C ASP A 81 -20.98 -21.41 10.01
N ARG A 82 -20.76 -21.67 11.31
CA ARG A 82 -20.15 -20.69 12.23
C ARG A 82 -18.73 -20.33 11.83
N GLU A 83 -17.93 -21.33 11.45
CA GLU A 83 -16.57 -21.11 10.97
C GLU A 83 -16.57 -20.32 9.66
N LEU A 84 -17.49 -20.64 8.75
CA LEU A 84 -17.67 -19.93 7.49
C LEU A 84 -18.00 -18.46 7.72
N ALA A 85 -18.94 -18.16 8.63
CA ALA A 85 -19.28 -16.79 9.00
C ALA A 85 -18.06 -16.03 9.56
N ARG A 86 -17.25 -16.69 10.39
CA ARG A 86 -16.00 -16.11 10.92
C ARG A 86 -14.99 -15.81 9.80
N ARG A 87 -14.82 -16.74 8.85
CA ARG A 87 -13.89 -16.59 7.70
C ARG A 87 -14.33 -15.50 6.74
N ARG A 88 -15.64 -15.35 6.49
CA ARG A 88 -16.19 -14.23 5.71
C ARG A 88 -15.88 -12.89 6.37
N ALA A 89 -16.14 -12.76 7.66
CA ALA A 89 -15.81 -11.54 8.40
C ALA A 89 -14.30 -11.24 8.45
N GLU A 90 -13.44 -12.27 8.45
CA GLU A 90 -11.99 -12.11 8.34
C GLU A 90 -11.57 -11.65 6.93
N HIS A 91 -12.13 -12.26 5.88
CA HIS A 91 -11.91 -11.88 4.49
C HIS A 91 -12.36 -10.44 4.21
N ASP A 92 -13.52 -10.02 4.70
CA ASP A 92 -14.03 -8.67 4.46
C ASP A 92 -13.14 -7.61 5.13
N ARG A 93 -12.67 -7.90 6.35
CA ARG A 93 -11.72 -7.04 7.07
C ARG A 93 -10.38 -6.96 6.35
N SER A 94 -9.82 -8.10 5.93
CA SER A 94 -8.52 -8.12 5.25
C SER A 94 -8.57 -7.45 3.88
N ASN A 95 -9.68 -7.60 3.14
CA ASN A 95 -9.90 -6.92 1.88
C ASN A 95 -10.04 -5.39 2.05
N ALA A 96 -10.76 -4.94 3.08
CA ALA A 96 -10.87 -3.52 3.41
C ALA A 96 -9.51 -2.92 3.83
N GLU A 97 -8.70 -3.67 4.60
CA GLU A 97 -7.35 -3.25 4.96
C GLU A 97 -6.45 -3.17 3.72
N ALA A 98 -6.44 -4.20 2.86
CA ALA A 98 -5.66 -4.21 1.62
C ALA A 98 -5.99 -3.01 0.74
N THR A 99 -7.28 -2.69 0.57
CA THR A 99 -7.73 -1.51 -0.18
C THR A 99 -7.20 -0.22 0.45
N THR A 100 -7.30 -0.08 1.77
CA THR A 100 -6.81 1.10 2.50
C THR A 100 -5.30 1.28 2.34
N ARG A 101 -4.52 0.19 2.46
CA ARG A 101 -3.06 0.24 2.31
C ARG A 101 -2.65 0.55 0.87
N GLN A 102 -3.36 0.00 -0.10
CA GLN A 102 -3.16 0.30 -1.51
C GLN A 102 -3.37 1.79 -1.81
N SER A 103 -4.47 2.40 -1.34
CA SER A 103 -4.70 3.83 -1.51
C SER A 103 -3.64 4.71 -0.83
N ARG A 104 -3.13 4.29 0.35
CA ARG A 104 -2.03 4.99 1.02
C ARG A 104 -0.74 4.92 0.21
N PHE A 105 -0.43 3.77 -0.37
CA PHE A 105 0.73 3.60 -1.23
C PHE A 105 0.63 4.45 -2.50
N GLU A 106 -0.53 4.47 -3.17
CA GLU A 106 -0.77 5.32 -4.35
C GLU A 106 -0.60 6.80 -4.02
N ARG A 107 -1.09 7.24 -2.85
CA ARG A 107 -0.86 8.59 -2.37
C ARG A 107 0.61 8.88 -2.12
N ALA A 108 1.35 7.97 -1.49
CA ALA A 108 2.78 8.13 -1.27
C ALA A 108 3.56 8.27 -2.59
N ILE A 109 3.21 7.47 -3.61
CA ILE A 109 3.78 7.61 -4.97
C ILE A 109 3.49 9.00 -5.55
N ALA A 110 2.25 9.49 -5.42
CA ALA A 110 1.88 10.81 -5.92
C ALA A 110 2.67 11.93 -5.22
N GLU A 111 2.77 11.87 -3.89
CA GLU A 111 3.55 12.81 -3.08
C GLU A 111 5.05 12.76 -3.41
N GLU A 112 5.61 11.57 -3.66
CA GLU A 112 6.99 11.41 -4.11
C GLU A 112 7.24 12.05 -5.48
N LYS A 113 6.32 11.86 -6.44
CA LYS A 113 6.39 12.50 -7.77
C LYS A 113 6.39 14.02 -7.67
N VAL A 114 5.49 14.58 -6.86
CA VAL A 114 5.44 16.03 -6.60
C VAL A 114 6.73 16.50 -5.92
N GLY A 115 7.21 15.76 -4.91
CA GLY A 115 8.46 16.06 -4.23
C GLY A 115 9.66 16.11 -5.17
N LYS A 116 9.80 15.14 -6.08
CA LYS A 116 10.84 15.11 -7.11
C LYS A 116 10.75 16.32 -8.05
N ALA A 117 9.56 16.71 -8.48
CA ALA A 117 9.37 17.89 -9.34
C ALA A 117 9.80 19.20 -8.64
N LEU A 118 9.49 19.34 -7.35
CA LEU A 118 9.89 20.49 -6.54
C LEU A 118 11.42 20.56 -6.39
N LEU A 119 12.09 19.43 -6.15
CA LEU A 119 13.54 19.35 -6.05
C LEU A 119 14.24 19.78 -7.35
N ILE A 120 13.75 19.29 -8.49
CA ILE A 120 14.27 19.68 -9.81
C ILE A 120 14.10 21.19 -10.03
N SER A 121 12.93 21.74 -9.69
CA SER A 121 12.64 23.16 -9.84
C SER A 121 13.52 24.03 -8.93
N ALA A 122 13.70 23.64 -7.66
CA ALA A 122 14.57 24.32 -6.72
C ALA A 122 16.03 24.31 -7.19
N ARG A 123 16.51 23.18 -7.72
CA ARG A 123 17.86 23.07 -8.28
C ARG A 123 18.06 24.00 -9.48
N ARG A 124 17.12 24.02 -10.42
CA ARG A 124 17.16 24.93 -11.58
C ARG A 124 17.18 26.40 -11.17
N ARG A 125 16.41 26.76 -10.13
CA ARG A 125 16.41 28.13 -9.59
C ARG A 125 17.76 28.50 -8.98
N ALA A 126 18.32 27.62 -8.15
CA ALA A 126 19.63 27.84 -7.55
C ALA A 126 20.77 27.93 -8.59
N GLU A 127 20.68 27.18 -9.69
CA GLU A 127 21.61 27.28 -10.83
C GLU A 127 21.50 28.67 -11.50
N ARG A 128 20.28 29.14 -11.81
CA ARG A 128 20.07 30.49 -12.38
C ARG A 128 20.58 31.60 -11.49
N GLU A 129 20.28 31.56 -10.19
CA GLU A 129 20.73 32.58 -9.23
C GLU A 129 22.27 32.62 -9.12
N ARG A 130 22.96 31.48 -9.29
CA ARG A 130 24.43 31.46 -9.36
C ARG A 130 24.95 32.08 -10.65
N ASP A 131 24.32 31.79 -11.78
CA ASP A 131 24.72 32.34 -13.07
C ASP A 131 24.49 33.85 -13.13
N GLU A 132 23.36 34.34 -12.62
CA GLU A 132 23.08 35.78 -12.47
C GLU A 132 24.12 36.49 -11.60
N ARG A 133 24.49 35.91 -10.44
CA ARG A 133 25.55 36.46 -9.59
C ARG A 133 26.90 36.50 -10.31
N ARG A 134 27.26 35.46 -11.06
CA ARG A 134 28.50 35.43 -11.86
C ARG A 134 28.50 36.51 -12.95
N LEU A 135 27.39 36.66 -13.67
CA LEU A 135 27.23 37.68 -14.70
C LEU A 135 27.31 39.09 -14.12
N SER A 136 26.66 39.35 -12.97
CA SER A 136 26.75 40.64 -12.27
C SER A 136 28.19 40.99 -11.89
N VAL A 137 28.91 40.07 -11.23
CA VAL A 137 30.33 40.29 -10.85
C VAL A 137 31.20 40.57 -12.07
N THR A 138 30.95 39.85 -13.17
CA THR A 138 31.70 40.05 -14.42
C THR A 138 31.37 41.41 -15.05
N GLY A 139 30.09 41.80 -15.03
CA GLY A 139 29.63 43.13 -15.45
C GLY A 139 30.30 44.24 -14.66
N ASP A 140 30.28 44.15 -13.33
CA ASP A 140 30.91 45.12 -12.43
C ASP A 140 32.42 45.26 -12.70
N LEU A 141 33.12 44.14 -12.92
CA LEU A 141 34.55 44.13 -13.28
C LEU A 141 34.84 44.82 -14.62
N VAL A 142 34.00 44.57 -15.63
CA VAL A 142 34.13 45.22 -16.95
C VAL A 142 33.87 46.72 -16.82
N THR A 143 32.79 47.13 -16.17
CA THR A 143 32.44 48.55 -15.99
C THR A 143 33.52 49.29 -15.21
N SER A 144 34.06 48.69 -14.15
CA SER A 144 35.16 49.27 -13.35
C SER A 144 36.43 49.51 -14.18
N ARG A 145 36.76 48.60 -15.10
CA ARG A 145 37.90 48.73 -16.02
C ARG A 145 37.71 49.82 -17.06
N TRP A 146 36.48 50.06 -17.50
CA TRP A 146 36.15 51.10 -18.47
C TRP A 146 36.17 52.51 -17.86
N VAL A 147 35.74 52.65 -16.59
CA VAL A 147 35.75 53.95 -15.88
C VAL A 147 37.15 54.41 -15.49
N GLN A 148 38.14 53.51 -15.44
CA GLN A 148 39.55 53.82 -15.14
C GLN A 148 40.39 54.22 -16.36
N ARG A 149 39.79 54.35 -17.55
CA ARG A 149 40.43 54.88 -18.76
C ARG A 149 39.89 56.26 -19.08
#